data_AF-A0A554JW39-F1
#
_entry.id   AF-A0A554JW39-F1
#
_cell.length_a   1.000
_cell.length_b   1.000
_cell.length_c   1.000
_cell.angle_alpha   90.00
_cell.angle_beta   90.00
_cell.angle_gamma   90.00
#
_symmetry.space_group_name_H-M   'P 1'
#
loop_
_entity.id
_entity.type
_entity.pdbx_description
1 polymer ?
#
loop_
_entity_poly.entity_id
_entity_poly.type
_entity_poly.pdbx_seq_one_letter_code
_entity_poly.pdbx_strand_id
1 'polypeptide(L)'
;MPDPSTQRPPHPLLTRELRLIRTWKEWKKLWDEEVHPERLLGLLHFGFNVTEFDAGEWPERVLLYLSIADGHAWEISKPGTQKYEISWSTFGKPTTWSKVRQLIAQKAFKELCQHLFKYTRSHHDEEPSWLQPLTQNSCQLLDAVLAFFLLHDTLEPQLRNLPRDDKSHEYGLTVSFLLSLCDFGWKLRTLREYGADIEVAENLRQRRPQFIRVLAGLKRLDLVTTKSMELDEADCDMLRKIALGTELYLPTEPNWGEKHRLPKTLEEAVAGGSSAARLLLLHKIKLQEKARFAQLRKLAATQEDASLQIERLKTSQTKS
;
A
#
# COMPACT_ATOMS: atom_id res chain seq x y z
N MET A 1 41.56 -6.23 -54.11
CA MET A 1 41.89 -5.81 -52.72
C MET A 1 40.82 -4.82 -52.29
N PRO A 2 39.90 -5.17 -51.38
CA PRO A 2 38.88 -4.25 -50.90
C PRO A 2 39.53 -3.10 -50.10
N ASP A 3 39.01 -1.90 -50.30
CA ASP A 3 39.50 -0.64 -49.75
C ASP A 3 39.45 -0.64 -48.20
N PRO A 4 40.57 -0.44 -47.48
CA PRO A 4 40.62 -0.44 -46.02
C PRO A 4 39.76 0.67 -45.38
N SER A 5 39.27 1.63 -46.15
CA SER A 5 38.39 2.72 -45.67
C SER A 5 36.91 2.32 -45.46
N THR A 6 36.52 1.08 -45.77
CA THR A 6 35.12 0.59 -45.64
C THR A 6 34.88 -0.32 -44.42
N GLN A 7 35.85 -0.47 -43.51
CA GLN A 7 35.62 -1.19 -42.27
C GLN A 7 34.69 -0.38 -41.37
N ARG A 8 33.40 -0.78 -41.33
CA ARG A 8 32.47 -0.31 -40.31
C ARG A 8 33.12 -0.54 -38.94
N PRO A 9 33.18 0.48 -38.06
CA PRO A 9 33.73 0.29 -36.73
C PRO A 9 33.03 -0.89 -36.06
N PRO A 10 33.76 -1.78 -35.36
CA PRO A 10 33.17 -2.93 -34.71
C PRO A 10 32.06 -2.47 -33.79
N HIS A 11 30.93 -3.16 -33.85
CA HIS A 11 29.75 -2.83 -33.05
C HIS A 11 30.16 -2.68 -31.58
N PRO A 12 29.72 -1.65 -30.83
CA PRO A 12 30.17 -1.41 -29.45
C PRO A 12 29.98 -2.60 -28.49
N LEU A 13 29.04 -3.50 -28.79
CA LEU A 13 28.82 -4.75 -28.05
C LEU A 13 29.89 -5.84 -28.32
N LEU A 14 30.69 -5.70 -29.38
CA LEU A 14 31.79 -6.60 -29.73
C LEU A 14 33.14 -6.13 -29.16
N THR A 15 33.21 -4.89 -28.66
CA THR A 15 34.42 -4.29 -28.09
C THR A 15 34.33 -4.06 -26.59
N ARG A 16 33.13 -4.05 -26.00
CA ARG A 16 32.95 -3.94 -24.55
C ARG A 16 33.03 -5.31 -23.89
N GLU A 17 33.98 -5.45 -22.97
CA GLU A 17 34.01 -6.53 -22.00
C GLU A 17 32.76 -6.42 -21.10
N LEU A 18 31.79 -7.31 -21.28
CA LEU A 18 30.58 -7.37 -20.46
C LEU A 18 30.95 -7.93 -19.08
N ARG A 19 31.32 -7.05 -18.15
CA ARG A 19 31.55 -7.44 -16.76
C ARG A 19 30.20 -7.65 -16.07
N LEU A 20 29.97 -8.89 -15.65
CA LEU A 20 28.82 -9.26 -14.83
C LEU A 20 29.01 -8.71 -13.42
N ILE A 21 28.02 -8.00 -12.90
CA ILE A 21 27.96 -7.60 -11.49
C ILE A 21 27.48 -8.82 -10.70
N ARG A 22 28.36 -9.38 -9.88
CA ARG A 22 28.09 -10.66 -9.21
C ARG A 22 27.30 -10.48 -7.93
N THR A 23 27.65 -9.50 -7.11
CA THR A 23 27.08 -9.32 -5.76
C THR A 23 26.38 -7.98 -5.59
N TRP A 24 25.49 -7.90 -4.61
CA TRP A 24 24.87 -6.62 -4.24
C TRP A 24 25.88 -5.60 -3.73
N LYS A 25 26.89 -6.04 -2.97
CA LYS A 25 27.96 -5.19 -2.49
C LYS A 25 28.75 -4.53 -3.64
N GLU A 26 29.06 -5.31 -4.69
CA GLU A 26 29.67 -4.79 -5.90
C GLU A 26 28.74 -3.79 -6.60
N TRP A 27 27.46 -4.14 -6.74
CA TRP A 27 26.45 -3.27 -7.32
C TRP A 27 26.36 -1.92 -6.58
N LYS A 28 26.31 -1.96 -5.24
CA LYS A 28 26.18 -0.77 -4.38
C LYS A 28 27.40 0.13 -4.49
N LYS A 29 28.60 -0.45 -4.53
CA LYS A 29 29.83 0.32 -4.78
C LYS A 29 29.76 1.05 -6.13
N LEU A 30 29.33 0.36 -7.19
CA LEU A 30 29.17 1.00 -8.50
C LEU A 30 28.09 2.08 -8.48
N TRP A 31 26.99 1.87 -7.76
CA TRP A 31 25.93 2.85 -7.58
C TRP A 31 26.44 4.14 -6.92
N ASP A 32 27.21 4.00 -5.84
CA ASP A 32 27.73 5.14 -5.07
C ASP A 32 28.81 5.93 -5.83
N GLU A 33 29.56 5.28 -6.72
CA GLU A 33 30.64 5.90 -7.53
C GLU A 33 30.15 6.47 -8.88
N GLU A 34 28.96 6.10 -9.35
CA GLU A 34 28.50 6.41 -10.71
C GLU A 34 27.93 7.83 -10.83
N VAL A 35 28.41 8.56 -11.84
CA VAL A 35 28.03 9.96 -12.12
C VAL A 35 27.21 10.09 -13.39
N HIS A 36 27.20 9.07 -14.26
CA HIS A 36 26.51 9.11 -15.55
C HIS A 36 25.07 8.61 -15.42
N PRO A 37 24.07 9.44 -15.80
CA PRO A 37 22.65 9.10 -15.69
C PRO A 37 22.25 7.77 -16.35
N GLU A 38 22.77 7.47 -17.54
CA GLU A 38 22.37 6.26 -18.26
C GLU A 38 22.96 5.00 -17.63
N ARG A 39 24.11 5.12 -16.97
CA ARG A 39 24.70 4.02 -16.22
C ARG A 39 23.94 3.78 -14.92
N LEU A 40 23.48 4.82 -14.23
CA LEU A 40 22.55 4.69 -13.09
C LEU A 40 21.26 3.96 -13.51
N LEU A 41 20.67 4.31 -14.65
CA LEU A 41 19.50 3.59 -15.19
C LEU A 41 19.81 2.11 -15.49
N GLY A 42 21.00 1.82 -16.02
CA GLY A 42 21.48 0.47 -16.23
C GLY A 42 21.64 -0.30 -14.92
N LEU A 43 22.29 0.30 -13.91
CA LEU A 43 22.47 -0.29 -12.59
C LEU A 43 21.12 -0.64 -11.95
N LEU A 44 20.13 0.26 -11.99
CA LEU A 44 18.79 -0.05 -11.46
C LEU A 44 18.17 -1.31 -12.08
N HIS A 45 18.44 -1.62 -13.34
CA HIS A 45 17.93 -2.84 -13.96
C HIS A 45 18.59 -4.12 -13.40
N PHE A 46 19.85 -4.03 -12.97
CA PHE A 46 20.61 -5.18 -12.48
C PHE A 46 20.53 -5.38 -10.97
N GLY A 47 20.11 -4.39 -10.17
CA GLY A 47 20.21 -4.47 -8.71
C GLY A 47 19.42 -5.64 -8.08
N PHE A 48 18.24 -5.97 -8.62
CA PHE A 48 17.49 -7.16 -8.19
C PHE A 48 17.97 -8.46 -8.84
N ASN A 49 18.81 -8.38 -9.89
CA ASN A 49 19.22 -9.50 -10.75
C ASN A 49 20.74 -9.78 -10.70
N VAL A 50 21.42 -9.40 -9.62
CA VAL A 50 22.83 -9.78 -9.40
C VAL A 50 22.96 -11.30 -9.34
N THR A 51 24.08 -11.84 -9.83
CA THR A 51 24.24 -13.29 -10.05
C THR A 51 24.23 -14.11 -8.75
N GLU A 52 24.89 -13.61 -7.71
CA GLU A 52 24.96 -14.21 -6.39
C GLU A 52 23.88 -13.55 -5.52
N PHE A 53 22.68 -14.11 -5.55
CA PHE A 53 21.53 -13.62 -4.78
C PHE A 53 21.59 -14.12 -3.33
N ASP A 54 21.69 -13.18 -2.38
CA ASP A 54 21.49 -13.43 -0.96
C ASP A 54 20.12 -12.88 -0.53
N ALA A 55 19.25 -13.77 -0.03
CA ALA A 55 17.93 -13.41 0.47
C ALA A 55 17.99 -12.43 1.66
N GLY A 56 19.07 -12.47 2.45
CA GLY A 56 19.29 -11.56 3.59
C GLY A 56 19.44 -10.09 3.17
N GLU A 57 19.87 -9.83 1.93
CA GLU A 57 20.04 -8.47 1.40
C GLU A 57 18.74 -7.90 0.81
N TRP A 58 17.71 -8.73 0.62
CA TRP A 58 16.46 -8.32 -0.03
C TRP A 58 15.79 -7.10 0.64
N PRO A 59 15.68 -7.02 1.98
CA PRO A 59 15.11 -5.84 2.62
C PRO A 59 15.90 -4.56 2.33
N GLU A 60 17.23 -4.62 2.34
CA GLU A 60 18.09 -3.46 2.04
C GLU A 60 17.87 -2.98 0.59
N ARG A 61 17.76 -3.93 -0.36
CA ARG A 61 17.48 -3.62 -1.77
C ARG A 61 16.16 -2.88 -1.92
N VAL A 62 15.09 -3.40 -1.30
CA VAL A 62 13.78 -2.76 -1.36
C VAL A 62 13.82 -1.36 -0.74
N LEU A 63 14.43 -1.19 0.43
CA LEU A 63 14.57 0.12 1.08
C LEU A 63 15.31 1.12 0.19
N LEU A 64 16.41 0.70 -0.44
CA LEU A 64 17.15 1.56 -1.36
C LEU A 64 16.27 1.97 -2.55
N TYR A 65 15.58 1.04 -3.19
CA TYR A 65 14.74 1.35 -4.35
C TYR A 65 13.53 2.22 -3.98
N LEU A 66 12.93 2.02 -2.80
CA LEU A 66 11.88 2.91 -2.29
C LEU A 66 12.42 4.34 -2.12
N SER A 67 13.63 4.50 -1.59
CA SER A 67 14.24 5.82 -1.41
C SER A 67 14.52 6.52 -2.74
N ILE A 68 14.96 5.77 -3.76
CA ILE A 68 15.23 6.29 -5.11
C ILE A 68 13.93 6.63 -5.84
N ALA A 69 12.88 5.81 -5.64
CA ALA A 69 11.59 5.95 -6.30
C ALA A 69 10.69 7.04 -5.67
N ASP A 70 11.06 7.64 -4.54
CA ASP A 70 10.22 8.65 -3.88
C ASP A 70 10.07 9.88 -4.78
N GLY A 71 8.82 10.26 -5.04
CA GLY A 71 8.47 11.36 -5.94
C GLY A 71 8.43 10.99 -7.41
N HIS A 72 8.57 9.72 -7.81
CA HIS A 72 8.52 9.31 -9.23
C HIS A 72 7.20 9.69 -9.94
N ALA A 73 6.10 9.79 -9.18
CA ALA A 73 4.78 10.15 -9.69
C ALA A 73 4.56 11.67 -9.79
N TRP A 74 5.49 12.47 -9.26
CA TRP A 74 5.40 13.93 -9.18
C TRP A 74 6.45 14.50 -10.12
N GLU A 75 6.09 15.48 -10.95
CA GLU A 75 7.09 16.16 -11.77
C GLU A 75 7.99 17.00 -10.84
N ILE A 76 9.26 16.61 -10.73
CA ILE A 76 10.26 17.25 -9.84
C ILE A 76 10.56 18.72 -10.25
N SER A 77 9.98 19.26 -11.33
CA SER A 77 10.15 20.68 -11.67
C SER A 77 9.09 21.23 -12.62
N LYS A 78 8.44 22.34 -12.22
CA LYS A 78 7.93 23.33 -13.17
C LYS A 78 9.10 24.22 -13.62
N PRO A 79 9.20 24.57 -14.91
CA PRO A 79 10.24 25.47 -15.39
C PRO A 79 9.97 26.87 -14.84
N GLY A 80 10.83 27.38 -13.96
CA GLY A 80 10.66 28.76 -13.46
C GLY A 80 11.65 29.28 -12.42
N THR A 81 12.27 28.45 -11.57
CA THR A 81 12.93 29.00 -10.36
C THR A 81 14.28 28.40 -9.95
N GLN A 82 14.85 27.42 -10.65
CA GLN A 82 16.18 26.89 -10.29
C GLN A 82 17.19 27.06 -11.41
N LYS A 83 18.38 27.56 -11.06
CA LYS A 83 19.57 27.58 -11.92
C LYS A 83 19.81 26.15 -12.41
N TYR A 84 19.65 25.93 -13.71
CA TYR A 84 19.74 24.61 -14.31
C TYR A 84 21.19 24.13 -14.27
N GLU A 85 21.51 23.18 -13.39
CA GLU A 85 22.69 22.35 -13.58
C GLU A 85 22.41 21.42 -14.78
N ILE A 86 23.10 21.69 -15.89
CA ILE A 86 22.98 20.93 -17.13
C ILE A 86 23.85 19.68 -16.99
N SER A 87 23.23 18.51 -17.05
CA SER A 87 23.92 17.25 -17.27
C SER A 87 23.99 16.96 -18.77
N TRP A 88 25.04 16.29 -19.21
CA TRP A 88 25.16 15.80 -20.58
C TRP A 88 24.75 14.34 -20.63
N SER A 89 23.86 13.99 -21.56
CA SER A 89 23.59 12.57 -21.83
C SER A 89 24.82 11.89 -22.44
N THR A 90 24.88 10.56 -22.43
CA THR A 90 25.91 9.79 -23.16
C THR A 90 25.92 10.07 -24.68
N PHE A 91 24.87 10.70 -25.22
CA PHE A 91 24.76 11.16 -26.61
C PHE A 91 24.98 12.67 -26.78
N GLY A 92 25.50 13.36 -25.77
CA GLY A 92 25.84 14.79 -25.84
C GLY A 92 24.64 15.74 -25.86
N LYS A 93 23.44 15.29 -25.47
CA LYS A 93 22.27 16.18 -25.36
C LYS A 93 22.22 16.81 -23.96
N PRO A 94 22.05 18.13 -23.85
CA PRO A 94 21.85 18.78 -22.55
C PRO A 94 20.51 18.32 -21.96
N THR A 95 20.55 17.84 -20.72
CA THR A 95 19.37 17.50 -19.91
C THR A 95 19.50 18.15 -18.54
N THR A 96 18.38 18.45 -17.90
CA THR A 96 18.40 18.97 -16.53
C THR A 96 18.56 17.81 -15.54
N TRP A 97 19.27 18.04 -14.44
CA TRP A 97 19.38 17.05 -13.36
C TRP A 97 18.02 16.65 -12.78
N SER A 98 17.05 17.57 -12.72
CA SER A 98 15.68 17.24 -12.28
C SER A 98 15.01 16.22 -13.19
N LYS A 99 15.20 16.34 -14.52
CA LYS A 99 14.69 15.36 -15.48
C LYS A 99 15.40 14.02 -15.36
N VAL A 100 16.71 14.03 -15.14
CA VAL A 100 17.48 12.82 -14.86
C VAL A 100 16.98 12.12 -13.61
N ARG A 101 16.84 12.84 -12.49
CA ARG A 101 16.31 12.31 -11.23
C ARG A 101 14.92 11.72 -11.41
N GLN A 102 14.05 12.37 -12.19
CA GLN A 102 12.73 11.82 -12.52
C GLN A 102 12.84 10.47 -13.23
N LEU A 103 13.68 10.36 -14.25
CA LEU A 103 13.85 9.12 -15.01
C LEU A 103 14.41 8.00 -14.14
N ILE A 104 15.38 8.31 -13.26
CA ILE A 104 15.95 7.37 -12.29
C ILE A 104 14.87 6.90 -11.31
N ALA A 105 14.09 7.82 -10.73
CA ALA A 105 13.00 7.48 -9.81
C ALA A 105 11.92 6.61 -10.49
N GLN A 106 11.53 6.96 -11.72
CA GLN A 106 10.59 6.17 -12.51
C GLN A 106 11.13 4.77 -12.84
N LYS A 107 12.43 4.66 -13.14
CA LYS A 107 13.07 3.35 -13.37
C LYS A 107 13.10 2.53 -12.09
N ALA A 108 13.48 3.09 -10.95
CA ALA A 108 13.48 2.40 -9.66
C ALA A 108 12.07 1.91 -9.29
N PHE A 109 11.05 2.74 -9.52
CA PHE A 109 9.66 2.34 -9.32
C PHE A 109 9.25 1.17 -10.22
N LYS A 110 9.63 1.16 -11.50
CA LYS A 110 9.36 0.03 -12.41
C LYS A 110 9.98 -1.28 -11.92
N GLU A 111 11.19 -1.20 -11.38
CA GLU A 111 11.85 -2.38 -10.81
C GLU A 111 11.13 -2.86 -9.54
N LEU A 112 10.68 -1.94 -8.66
CA LEU A 112 9.79 -2.30 -7.54
C LEU A 112 8.48 -2.95 -8.03
N CYS A 113 7.88 -2.45 -9.11
CA CYS A 113 6.68 -3.07 -9.69
C CYS A 113 6.95 -4.51 -10.12
N GLN A 114 8.07 -4.78 -10.78
CA GLN A 114 8.38 -6.13 -11.29
C GLN A 114 8.81 -7.11 -10.20
N HIS A 115 9.54 -6.63 -9.19
CA HIS A 115 10.20 -7.48 -8.20
C HIS A 115 9.49 -7.54 -6.85
N LEU A 116 8.72 -6.52 -6.47
CA LEU A 116 8.00 -6.47 -5.19
C LEU A 116 6.48 -6.46 -5.38
N PHE A 117 5.93 -5.56 -6.20
CA PHE A 117 4.47 -5.39 -6.30
C PHE A 117 3.80 -6.42 -7.20
N LYS A 118 4.56 -7.08 -8.07
CA LYS A 118 4.04 -8.13 -8.92
C LYS A 118 3.65 -9.33 -8.07
N TYR A 119 2.35 -9.60 -8.01
CA TYR A 119 1.83 -10.81 -7.40
C TYR A 119 2.24 -12.03 -8.23
N THR A 120 3.21 -12.79 -7.73
CA THR A 120 3.50 -14.14 -8.21
C THR A 120 3.03 -15.11 -7.14
N ARG A 121 2.10 -16.00 -7.49
CA ARG A 121 1.83 -17.17 -6.66
C ARG A 121 3.07 -18.05 -6.74
N SER A 122 3.61 -18.43 -5.60
CA SER A 122 4.55 -19.54 -5.53
C SER A 122 3.90 -20.75 -6.20
N HIS A 123 4.63 -21.50 -7.03
CA HIS A 123 4.10 -22.72 -7.65
C HIS A 123 3.70 -23.80 -6.63
N HIS A 124 4.05 -23.60 -5.35
CA HIS A 124 3.78 -24.53 -4.25
C HIS A 124 2.97 -23.92 -3.09
N ASP A 125 2.81 -22.60 -3.01
CA ASP A 125 2.06 -21.92 -1.95
C ASP A 125 1.03 -20.94 -2.52
N GLU A 126 -0.16 -20.90 -1.90
CA GLU A 126 -1.15 -19.86 -2.14
C GLU A 126 -0.70 -18.47 -1.65
N GLU A 127 0.47 -18.40 -0.99
CA GLU A 127 1.04 -17.19 -0.41
C GLU A 127 1.56 -16.22 -1.50
N PRO A 128 1.32 -14.90 -1.37
CA PRO A 128 1.98 -13.90 -2.19
C PRO A 128 3.49 -13.91 -1.95
N SER A 129 4.29 -13.88 -3.02
CA SER A 129 5.76 -13.82 -2.95
C SER A 129 6.34 -12.68 -2.11
N TRP A 130 5.59 -11.59 -1.91
CA TRP A 130 6.01 -10.45 -1.09
C TRP A 130 5.65 -10.57 0.39
N LEU A 131 4.78 -11.50 0.80
CA LEU A 131 4.26 -11.53 2.18
C LEU A 131 5.36 -11.86 3.19
N GLN A 132 6.03 -12.99 3.03
CA GLN A 132 7.14 -13.38 3.90
C GLN A 132 8.24 -12.30 3.96
N PRO A 133 8.79 -11.76 2.84
CA PRO A 133 9.82 -10.72 2.92
C PRO A 133 9.38 -9.43 3.62
N LEU A 134 8.11 -9.02 3.49
CA LEU A 134 7.61 -7.79 4.12
C LEU A 134 7.32 -7.95 5.61
N THR A 135 7.04 -9.18 6.06
CA THR A 135 6.59 -9.45 7.44
C THR A 135 7.68 -9.98 8.36
N GLN A 136 8.80 -10.43 7.80
CA GLN A 136 10.01 -10.77 8.56
C GLN A 136 10.52 -9.58 9.39
N ASN A 137 11.26 -9.87 10.47
CA ASN A 137 11.98 -8.88 11.29
C ASN A 137 11.10 -7.70 11.76
N SER A 138 10.02 -8.01 12.50
CA SER A 138 9.12 -7.02 13.11
C SER A 138 8.36 -6.13 12.11
N CYS A 139 8.18 -6.56 10.86
CA CYS A 139 7.45 -5.83 9.82
C CYS A 139 8.03 -4.43 9.50
N GLN A 140 9.32 -4.19 9.76
CA GLN A 140 9.97 -2.89 9.49
C GLN A 140 9.92 -2.53 8.00
N LEU A 141 10.10 -3.52 7.12
CA LEU A 141 10.03 -3.31 5.68
C LEU A 141 8.62 -2.95 5.22
N LEU A 142 7.61 -3.58 5.81
CA LEU A 142 6.21 -3.21 5.59
C LEU A 142 5.93 -1.76 5.99
N ASP A 143 6.47 -1.30 7.12
CA ASP A 143 6.32 0.10 7.54
C ASP A 143 6.93 1.07 6.53
N ALA A 144 8.12 0.74 6.00
CA ALA A 144 8.74 1.55 4.94
C ALA A 144 7.91 1.57 3.64
N VAL A 145 7.33 0.42 3.26
CA VAL A 145 6.42 0.35 2.10
C VAL A 145 5.16 1.18 2.34
N LEU A 146 4.57 1.13 3.54
CA LEU A 146 3.40 1.94 3.88
C LEU A 146 3.74 3.44 3.88
N ALA A 147 4.86 3.83 4.48
CA ALA A 147 5.34 5.21 4.50
C ALA A 147 5.66 5.76 3.09
N PHE A 148 6.06 4.88 2.17
CA PHE A 148 6.27 5.25 0.77
C PHE A 148 4.97 5.74 0.09
N PHE A 149 3.81 5.20 0.47
CA PHE A 149 2.52 5.62 -0.10
C PHE A 149 1.76 6.63 0.78
N LEU A 150 1.92 6.57 2.10
CA LEU A 150 1.21 7.38 3.08
C LEU A 150 2.09 8.51 3.60
N LEU A 151 1.62 9.76 3.50
CA LEU A 151 2.27 10.86 4.22
C LEU A 151 2.03 10.71 5.73
N HIS A 152 3.04 10.86 6.58
CA HIS A 152 2.85 10.70 8.02
C HIS A 152 1.90 11.74 8.64
N ASP A 153 1.87 12.96 8.09
CA ASP A 153 1.22 14.11 8.74
C ASP A 153 -0.07 14.60 8.08
N THR A 154 -0.49 14.02 6.95
CA THR A 154 -1.72 14.46 6.25
C THR A 154 -2.78 13.37 6.20
N LEU A 155 -4.04 13.77 6.40
CA LEU A 155 -5.21 12.93 6.16
C LEU A 155 -5.70 13.02 4.71
N GLU A 156 -4.89 13.60 3.83
CA GLU A 156 -5.21 13.69 2.42
C GLU A 156 -5.44 12.28 1.86
N PRO A 157 -6.54 12.09 1.12
CA PRO A 157 -6.85 10.79 0.54
C PRO A 157 -5.93 10.44 -0.64
N GLN A 158 -4.96 11.27 -1.03
CA GLN A 158 -4.10 10.95 -2.17
C GLN A 158 -2.86 10.18 -1.73
N LEU A 159 -2.56 9.08 -2.42
CA LEU A 159 -1.34 8.30 -2.20
C LEU A 159 -0.17 8.94 -2.96
N ARG A 160 0.90 9.33 -2.24
CA ARG A 160 2.01 10.15 -2.77
C ARG A 160 2.73 9.51 -3.95
N ASN A 161 2.96 8.20 -3.91
CA ASN A 161 3.70 7.47 -4.94
C ASN A 161 2.83 6.47 -5.72
N LEU A 162 1.55 6.78 -5.90
CA LEU A 162 0.72 6.03 -6.85
C LEU A 162 0.88 6.62 -8.26
N PRO A 163 1.10 5.81 -9.31
CA PRO A 163 1.17 6.32 -10.67
C PRO A 163 -0.10 7.10 -11.05
N ARG A 164 0.05 8.19 -11.80
CA ARG A 164 -1.09 9.04 -12.20
C ARG A 164 -1.88 8.47 -13.38
N ASP A 165 -1.23 7.68 -14.23
CA ASP A 165 -1.86 7.03 -15.37
C ASP A 165 -2.51 5.72 -14.92
N ASP A 166 -3.83 5.75 -14.74
CA ASP A 166 -4.64 4.62 -14.27
C ASP A 166 -4.70 3.45 -15.28
N LYS A 167 -4.25 3.67 -16.52
CA LYS A 167 -4.15 2.64 -17.56
C LYS A 167 -2.76 2.02 -17.66
N SER A 168 -1.77 2.57 -16.95
CA SER A 168 -0.41 2.03 -16.97
C SER A 168 -0.35 0.66 -16.32
N HIS A 169 0.54 -0.20 -16.82
CA HIS A 169 0.76 -1.52 -16.24
C HIS A 169 1.24 -1.42 -14.79
N GLU A 170 2.09 -0.43 -14.51
CA GLU A 170 2.64 -0.12 -13.20
C GLU A 170 1.55 0.30 -12.20
N TYR A 171 0.56 1.09 -12.62
CA TYR A 171 -0.61 1.40 -11.80
C TYR A 171 -1.38 0.14 -11.41
N GLY A 172 -1.70 -0.70 -12.40
CA GLY A 172 -2.43 -1.95 -12.17
C GLY A 172 -1.72 -2.89 -11.18
N LEU A 173 -0.40 -3.06 -11.33
CA LEU A 173 0.40 -3.86 -10.40
C LEU A 173 0.38 -3.28 -8.98
N THR A 174 0.60 -1.98 -8.86
CA THR A 174 0.69 -1.29 -7.56
C THR A 174 -0.65 -1.31 -6.82
N VAL A 175 -1.77 -1.04 -7.51
CA VAL A 175 -3.11 -1.11 -6.92
C VAL A 175 -3.44 -2.53 -6.49
N SER A 176 -3.15 -3.52 -7.35
CA SER A 176 -3.39 -4.93 -7.02
C SER A 176 -2.60 -5.37 -5.78
N PHE A 177 -1.33 -4.97 -5.69
CA PHE A 177 -0.48 -5.19 -4.52
C PHE A 177 -1.08 -4.55 -3.26
N LEU A 178 -1.40 -3.25 -3.30
CA LEU A 178 -1.92 -2.54 -2.13
C LEU A 178 -3.26 -3.10 -1.65
N LEU A 179 -4.17 -3.45 -2.57
CA LEU A 179 -5.45 -4.08 -2.21
C LEU A 179 -5.25 -5.46 -1.60
N SER A 180 -4.32 -6.25 -2.14
CA SER A 180 -3.97 -7.55 -1.58
C SER A 180 -3.37 -7.39 -0.19
N LEU A 181 -2.40 -6.48 -0.02
CA LEU A 181 -1.79 -6.15 1.26
C LEU A 181 -2.82 -5.77 2.32
N CYS A 182 -3.76 -4.88 1.97
CA CYS A 182 -4.86 -4.52 2.86
C CYS A 182 -5.72 -5.73 3.22
N ASP A 183 -6.06 -6.59 2.25
CA ASP A 183 -6.85 -7.80 2.50
C ASP A 183 -6.18 -8.77 3.50
N PHE A 184 -4.85 -8.93 3.40
CA PHE A 184 -4.08 -9.78 4.30
C PHE A 184 -4.11 -9.28 5.76
N GLY A 185 -4.20 -7.96 5.99
CA GLY A 185 -4.32 -7.38 7.33
C GLY A 185 -5.55 -7.87 8.14
N TRP A 186 -6.59 -8.37 7.46
CA TRP A 186 -7.80 -8.92 8.11
C TRP A 186 -7.92 -10.44 8.05
N LYS A 187 -7.04 -11.14 7.35
CA LYS A 187 -7.09 -12.61 7.16
C LYS A 187 -6.26 -13.39 8.18
N LEU A 188 -6.46 -13.11 9.47
CA LEU A 188 -5.74 -13.77 10.59
C LEU A 188 -5.84 -15.31 10.56
N ARG A 189 -7.01 -15.84 10.17
CA ARG A 189 -7.22 -17.30 10.09
C ARG A 189 -6.39 -17.93 8.99
N THR A 190 -6.35 -17.31 7.81
CA THR A 190 -5.58 -17.77 6.67
C THR A 190 -4.08 -17.64 6.92
N LEU A 191 -3.65 -16.60 7.66
CA LEU A 191 -2.25 -16.44 8.07
C LEU A 191 -1.77 -17.60 8.98
N ARG A 192 -2.61 -18.09 9.90
CA ARG A 192 -2.29 -19.29 10.70
C ARG A 192 -2.22 -20.56 9.85
N GLU A 193 -3.07 -20.66 8.82
CA GLU A 193 -3.04 -21.76 7.85
C GLU A 193 -1.75 -21.75 7.01
N TYR A 194 -1.17 -20.56 6.77
CA TYR A 194 0.15 -20.38 6.14
C TYR A 194 1.34 -20.44 7.12
N GLY A 195 1.11 -20.84 8.37
CA GLY A 195 2.19 -20.98 9.36
C GLY A 195 2.78 -19.66 9.86
N ALA A 196 2.12 -18.52 9.61
CA ALA A 196 2.55 -17.24 10.15
C ALA A 196 2.41 -17.23 11.68
N ASP A 197 3.46 -16.74 12.35
CA ASP A 197 3.48 -16.59 13.80
C ASP A 197 2.33 -15.67 14.28
N ILE A 198 1.81 -15.94 15.47
CA ILE A 198 0.87 -15.06 16.18
C ILE A 198 1.44 -13.64 16.24
N GLU A 199 2.77 -13.50 16.37
CA GLU A 199 3.45 -12.21 16.36
C GLU A 199 3.26 -11.45 15.04
N VAL A 200 3.35 -12.12 13.89
CA VAL A 200 3.13 -11.48 12.57
C VAL A 200 1.69 -11.04 12.42
N ALA A 201 0.75 -11.88 12.87
CA ALA A 201 -0.67 -11.58 12.87
C ALA A 201 -1.01 -10.33 13.70
N GLU A 202 -0.47 -10.20 14.91
CA GLU A 202 -0.67 -9.02 15.75
C GLU A 202 0.02 -7.78 15.17
N ASN A 203 1.22 -7.92 14.60
CA ASN A 203 1.90 -6.84 13.91
C ASN A 203 1.09 -6.30 12.72
N LEU A 204 0.47 -7.17 11.94
CA LEU A 204 -0.41 -6.76 10.84
C LEU A 204 -1.70 -6.12 11.36
N ARG A 205 -2.26 -6.63 12.46
CA ARG A 205 -3.44 -6.04 13.11
C ARG A 205 -3.18 -4.60 13.56
N GLN A 206 -2.04 -4.34 14.18
CA GLN A 206 -1.64 -2.99 14.61
C GLN A 206 -1.53 -1.99 13.46
N ARG A 207 -1.34 -2.47 12.23
CA ARG A 207 -1.18 -1.67 11.01
C ARG A 207 -2.48 -1.48 10.20
N ARG A 208 -3.60 -2.05 10.67
CA ARG A 208 -4.91 -1.88 10.03
C ARG A 208 -5.35 -0.42 9.88
N PRO A 209 -5.08 0.51 10.82
CA PRO A 209 -5.33 1.93 10.58
C PRO A 209 -4.64 2.46 9.31
N GLN A 210 -3.40 2.06 9.05
CA GLN A 210 -2.66 2.43 7.84
C GLN A 210 -3.29 1.79 6.60
N PHE A 211 -3.73 0.54 6.67
CA PHE A 211 -4.47 -0.11 5.58
C PHE A 211 -5.80 0.59 5.27
N ILE A 212 -6.51 1.09 6.29
CA ILE A 212 -7.72 1.91 6.09
C ILE A 212 -7.38 3.19 5.32
N ARG A 213 -6.25 3.85 5.63
CA ARG A 213 -5.80 5.03 4.87
C ARG A 213 -5.49 4.68 3.42
N VAL A 214 -4.82 3.55 3.18
CA VAL A 214 -4.56 3.05 1.82
C VAL A 214 -5.88 2.79 1.08
N LEU A 215 -6.83 2.08 1.69
CA LEU A 215 -8.15 1.82 1.09
C LEU A 215 -8.93 3.11 0.83
N ALA A 216 -8.88 4.07 1.75
CA ALA A 216 -9.49 5.39 1.55
C ALA A 216 -8.88 6.09 0.33
N GLY A 217 -7.56 6.05 0.19
CA GLY A 217 -6.91 6.70 -0.94
C GLY A 217 -7.08 6.01 -2.28
N LEU A 218 -7.26 4.69 -2.27
CA LEU A 218 -7.69 3.93 -3.44
C LEU A 218 -9.19 4.07 -3.73
N LYS A 219 -9.95 4.79 -2.89
CA LYS A 219 -11.42 4.89 -2.93
C LYS A 219 -12.11 3.51 -2.84
N ARG A 220 -11.50 2.58 -2.10
CA ARG A 220 -11.94 1.18 -1.95
C ARG A 220 -12.38 0.79 -0.54
N LEU A 221 -12.87 1.74 0.26
CA LEU A 221 -13.46 1.47 1.57
C LEU A 221 -14.70 0.56 1.51
N ASP A 222 -15.32 0.40 0.32
CA ASP A 222 -16.39 -0.59 0.08
C ASP A 222 -15.95 -2.02 0.44
N LEU A 223 -14.67 -2.34 0.27
CA LEU A 223 -14.13 -3.68 0.52
C LEU A 223 -14.26 -4.11 1.98
N VAL A 224 -14.19 -3.17 2.93
CA VAL A 224 -14.37 -3.47 4.36
C VAL A 224 -15.75 -4.09 4.60
N THR A 225 -16.79 -3.54 3.97
CA THR A 225 -18.15 -4.08 4.07
C THR A 225 -18.31 -5.35 3.25
N THR A 226 -17.91 -5.34 1.97
CA THR A 226 -18.12 -6.45 1.04
C THR A 226 -17.42 -7.73 1.48
N LYS A 227 -16.22 -7.62 2.07
CA LYS A 227 -15.47 -8.75 2.61
C LYS A 227 -15.75 -9.04 4.08
N SER A 228 -16.71 -8.34 4.69
CA SER A 228 -17.07 -8.49 6.11
C SER A 228 -15.88 -8.39 7.06
N MET A 229 -14.98 -7.43 6.81
CA MET A 229 -13.84 -7.16 7.67
C MET A 229 -14.31 -6.64 9.03
N GLU A 230 -13.80 -7.24 10.11
CA GLU A 230 -14.10 -6.78 11.46
C GLU A 230 -13.25 -5.56 11.79
N LEU A 231 -13.91 -4.49 12.25
CA LEU A 231 -13.28 -3.25 12.66
C LEU A 231 -13.15 -3.24 14.17
N ASP A 232 -11.96 -2.95 14.67
CA ASP A 232 -11.73 -2.65 16.09
C ASP A 232 -11.78 -1.15 16.37
N GLU A 233 -11.45 -0.76 17.60
CA GLU A 233 -11.50 0.63 18.04
C GLU A 233 -10.50 1.51 17.27
N ALA A 234 -9.28 1.01 17.04
CA ALA A 234 -8.24 1.75 16.31
C ALA A 234 -8.65 1.97 14.84
N ASP A 235 -9.27 0.96 14.23
CA ASP A 235 -9.86 1.06 12.89
C ASP A 235 -10.94 2.15 12.82
N CYS A 236 -11.86 2.14 13.79
CA CYS A 236 -12.95 3.10 13.90
C CYS A 236 -12.46 4.53 14.11
N ASP A 237 -11.42 4.70 14.93
CA ASP A 237 -10.80 6.01 15.17
C ASP A 237 -10.12 6.54 13.92
N MET A 238 -9.44 5.69 13.15
CA MET A 238 -8.86 6.10 11.88
C MET A 238 -9.94 6.50 10.86
N LEU A 239 -11.01 5.73 10.73
CA LEU A 239 -12.15 6.09 9.88
C LEU A 239 -12.75 7.44 10.29
N ARG A 240 -12.87 7.69 11.60
CA ARG A 240 -13.34 8.98 12.13
C ARG A 240 -12.39 10.11 11.76
N LYS A 241 -11.07 9.92 11.92
CA LYS A 241 -10.05 10.90 11.53
C LYS A 241 -10.16 11.25 10.05
N ILE A 242 -10.24 10.26 9.17
CA ILE A 242 -10.41 10.48 7.73
C ILE A 242 -11.72 11.22 7.44
N ALA A 243 -12.82 10.76 8.04
CA ALA A 243 -14.15 11.34 7.83
C ALA A 243 -14.24 12.82 8.20
N LEU A 244 -13.59 13.22 9.30
CA LEU A 244 -13.64 14.59 9.82
C LEU A 244 -12.47 15.47 9.39
N GLY A 245 -11.37 14.88 8.93
CA GLY A 245 -10.16 15.58 8.51
C GLY A 245 -10.05 15.83 7.00
N THR A 246 -11.06 15.46 6.22
CA THR A 246 -11.11 15.73 4.77
C THR A 246 -12.09 16.84 4.49
N GLU A 247 -11.68 17.84 3.70
CA GLU A 247 -12.60 18.89 3.26
C GLU A 247 -13.65 18.34 2.29
N LEU A 248 -14.90 18.68 2.55
CA LEU A 248 -16.05 18.28 1.75
C LEU A 248 -16.81 19.50 1.29
N TYR A 249 -17.54 19.33 0.21
CA TYR A 249 -18.45 20.34 -0.29
C TYR A 249 -19.74 20.27 0.55
N LEU A 250 -19.92 21.26 1.42
CA LEU A 250 -21.00 21.28 2.40
C LEU A 250 -21.70 22.63 2.41
N PRO A 251 -23.03 22.67 2.62
CA PRO A 251 -23.74 23.92 2.79
C PRO A 251 -23.20 24.68 4.01
N THR A 252 -23.09 26.01 3.86
CA THR A 252 -22.71 26.92 4.94
C THR A 252 -23.79 27.97 5.17
N GLU A 253 -24.26 28.07 6.42
CA GLU A 253 -25.11 29.18 6.84
C GLU A 253 -24.34 30.51 6.80
N PRO A 254 -25.02 31.64 6.56
CA PRO A 254 -26.46 31.78 6.27
C PRO A 254 -26.82 31.63 4.79
N ASN A 255 -25.83 31.63 3.90
CA ASN A 255 -26.07 31.76 2.46
C ASN A 255 -26.38 30.43 1.76
N TRP A 256 -26.37 29.31 2.49
CA TRP A 256 -26.55 27.92 2.02
C TRP A 256 -25.73 27.54 0.77
N GLY A 257 -24.75 28.37 0.42
CA GLY A 257 -23.79 28.09 -0.62
C GLY A 257 -22.88 26.97 -0.16
N GLU A 258 -22.69 25.99 -1.03
CA GLU A 258 -21.76 24.90 -0.77
C GLU A 258 -20.34 25.47 -0.83
N LYS A 259 -19.58 25.22 0.24
CA LYS A 259 -18.17 25.61 0.35
C LYS A 259 -17.36 24.40 0.77
N HIS A 260 -16.11 24.35 0.32
CA HIS A 260 -15.15 23.39 0.86
C HIS A 260 -14.86 23.74 2.32
N ARG A 261 -15.21 22.84 3.23
CA ARG A 261 -14.90 22.93 4.66
C ARG A 261 -14.80 21.55 5.29
N LEU A 262 -14.21 21.48 6.48
CA LEU A 262 -14.26 20.28 7.30
C LEU A 262 -15.68 20.06 7.87
N PRO A 263 -16.18 18.81 7.87
CA PRO A 263 -17.44 18.48 8.53
C PRO A 263 -17.27 18.52 10.06
N LYS A 264 -18.32 18.93 10.78
CA LYS A 264 -18.31 18.97 12.25
C LYS A 264 -18.78 17.65 12.88
N THR A 265 -19.61 16.90 12.16
CA THR A 265 -20.21 15.65 12.62
C THR A 265 -20.09 14.57 11.55
N LEU A 266 -20.31 13.31 11.94
CA LEU A 266 -20.30 12.19 10.99
C LEU A 266 -21.48 12.28 10.03
N GLU A 267 -22.62 12.78 10.49
CA GLU A 267 -23.83 12.97 9.71
C GLU A 267 -23.62 14.04 8.64
N GLU A 268 -22.98 15.17 9.00
CA GLU A 268 -22.53 16.17 8.02
C GLU A 268 -21.55 15.56 7.02
N ALA A 269 -20.58 14.78 7.49
CA ALA A 269 -19.60 14.14 6.61
C ALA A 269 -20.27 13.17 5.62
N VAL A 270 -21.30 12.42 6.04
CA VAL A 270 -22.09 11.57 5.14
C VAL A 270 -22.88 12.40 4.13
N ALA A 271 -23.50 13.50 4.56
CA ALA A 271 -24.20 14.40 3.65
C ALA A 271 -23.26 14.98 2.58
N GLY A 272 -22.01 15.27 2.94
CA GLY A 272 -20.94 15.66 2.01
C GLY A 272 -20.31 14.53 1.20
N GLY A 273 -20.83 13.30 1.29
CA GLY A 273 -20.38 12.16 0.49
C GLY A 273 -19.20 11.36 1.05
N SER A 274 -18.82 11.54 2.32
CA SER A 274 -17.71 10.80 2.95
C SER A 274 -18.02 9.31 3.08
N SER A 275 -17.25 8.49 2.35
CA SER A 275 -17.35 7.02 2.42
C SER A 275 -16.91 6.47 3.78
N ALA A 276 -15.91 7.08 4.41
CA ALA A 276 -15.43 6.70 5.73
C ALA A 276 -16.49 6.96 6.82
N ALA A 277 -17.17 8.11 6.77
CA ALA A 277 -18.25 8.44 7.70
C ALA A 277 -19.41 7.44 7.57
N ARG A 278 -19.80 7.13 6.32
CA ARG A 278 -20.86 6.17 6.03
C ARG A 278 -20.53 4.77 6.55
N LEU A 279 -19.30 4.29 6.31
CA LEU A 279 -18.84 3.00 6.81
C LEU A 279 -18.89 2.94 8.34
N LEU A 280 -18.41 4.00 9.00
CA LEU A 280 -18.40 4.08 10.47
C LEU A 280 -19.80 4.08 11.07
N LEU A 281 -20.74 4.84 10.49
CA LEU A 281 -22.13 4.86 10.96
C LEU A 281 -22.84 3.52 10.73
N LEU A 282 -22.64 2.88 9.57
CA LEU A 282 -23.16 1.54 9.30
C LEU A 282 -22.60 0.50 10.28
N HIS A 283 -21.31 0.59 10.61
CA HIS A 283 -20.69 -0.28 11.61
C HIS A 283 -21.31 -0.09 13.00
N LYS A 284 -21.52 1.16 13.43
CA LYS A 284 -22.20 1.46 14.70
C LYS A 284 -23.61 0.89 14.78
N ILE A 285 -24.40 1.06 13.72
CA ILE A 285 -25.76 0.48 13.62
C ILE A 285 -25.69 -1.05 13.71
N LYS A 286 -24.74 -1.68 13.00
CA LYS A 286 -24.53 -3.13 13.04
C LYS A 286 -24.20 -3.63 14.46
N LEU A 287 -23.37 -2.92 15.21
CA LEU A 287 -23.06 -3.26 16.61
C LEU A 287 -24.27 -3.12 17.53
N GLN A 288 -25.04 -2.04 17.39
CA GLN A 288 -26.28 -1.83 18.16
C GLN A 288 -27.30 -2.94 17.90
N GLU A 289 -27.52 -3.31 16.63
CA GLU A 289 -28.42 -4.39 16.27
C GLU A 289 -27.95 -5.75 16.78
N LYS A 290 -26.63 -6.03 16.72
CA LYS A 290 -26.05 -7.24 17.34
C LYS A 290 -26.34 -7.29 18.85
N ALA A 291 -26.17 -6.18 19.55
CA ALA A 291 -26.46 -6.11 20.98
C ALA A 291 -27.95 -6.31 21.28
N ARG A 292 -28.83 -5.68 20.49
CA ARG A 292 -30.29 -5.86 20.58
C ARG A 292 -30.69 -7.32 20.40
N PHE A 293 -30.17 -8.00 19.37
CA PHE A 293 -30.45 -9.43 19.15
C PHE A 293 -29.90 -10.32 20.26
N ALA A 294 -28.74 -10.00 20.83
CA ALA A 294 -28.20 -10.74 21.98
C ALA A 294 -29.09 -10.62 23.22
N GLN A 295 -29.63 -9.43 23.49
CA GLN A 295 -30.58 -9.20 24.59
C GLN A 295 -31.88 -9.99 24.37
N LEU A 296 -32.45 -9.94 23.16
CA LEU A 296 -33.65 -10.72 22.83
C LEU A 296 -33.45 -12.23 23.01
N ARG A 297 -32.28 -12.76 22.62
CA ARG A 297 -31.94 -14.18 22.85
C ARG A 297 -31.87 -14.53 24.33
N LYS A 298 -31.28 -13.66 25.15
CA LYS A 298 -31.24 -13.86 26.61
C LYS A 298 -32.64 -13.85 27.23
N LEU A 299 -33.49 -12.91 26.81
CA LEU A 299 -34.87 -12.82 27.28
C LEU A 299 -35.68 -14.06 26.89
N ALA A 300 -35.54 -14.53 25.65
CA ALA A 300 -36.18 -15.76 25.19
C ALA A 300 -35.75 -16.98 26.02
N ALA A 301 -34.45 -17.14 26.27
CA ALA A 301 -33.93 -18.22 27.11
C ALA A 301 -34.50 -18.16 28.54
N THR A 302 -34.54 -16.97 29.15
CA THR A 302 -35.13 -16.82 30.49
C THR A 302 -36.64 -17.11 30.53
N GLN A 303 -37.35 -16.81 29.44
CA GLN A 303 -38.78 -17.09 29.33
C GLN A 303 -39.05 -18.59 29.19
N GLU A 304 -38.21 -19.30 28.44
CA GLU A 304 -38.24 -20.76 28.30
C GLU A 304 -37.90 -21.46 29.62
N ASP A 305 -36.88 -21.00 30.35
CA ASP A 305 -36.56 -21.52 31.67
C ASP A 305 -37.71 -21.29 32.67
N ALA A 306 -38.34 -20.11 32.63
CA ALA A 306 -39.47 -19.77 33.48
C ALA A 306 -40.72 -20.61 33.14
N SER A 307 -41.01 -20.86 31.85
CA SER A 307 -42.13 -21.72 31.45
C SER A 307 -41.92 -23.16 31.90
N LEU A 308 -40.70 -23.70 31.74
CA LEU A 308 -40.34 -25.03 32.23
C LEU A 308 -40.45 -25.14 33.76
N GLN A 309 -40.08 -24.12 34.52
CA GLN A 309 -40.27 -24.09 35.97
C GLN A 309 -41.75 -24.07 36.36
N ILE A 310 -42.58 -23.28 35.67
CA ILE A 310 -44.03 -23.25 35.91
C ILE A 310 -44.67 -24.61 35.61
N GLU A 311 -44.28 -25.28 34.53
CA GLU A 311 -44.77 -26.63 34.20
C GLU A 311 -44.36 -27.67 35.26
N ARG A 312 -43.12 -27.60 35.75
CA ARG A 312 -42.64 -28.46 36.86
C ARG A 312 -43.44 -28.22 38.15
N LEU A 313 -43.73 -26.97 38.49
CA LEU A 313 -44.53 -26.63 39.66
C LEU A 313 -45.97 -27.13 39.52
N LYS A 314 -46.61 -26.95 38.36
CA LYS A 314 -47.97 -27.44 38.09
C LYS A 314 -48.07 -28.97 38.17
N THR A 315 -47.08 -29.69 37.64
CA THR A 315 -47.05 -31.17 37.70
C THR A 315 -46.73 -31.71 39.10
N SER A 316 -46.04 -30.94 39.95
CA SER A 316 -45.82 -31.31 41.35
C SER A 316 -47.06 -31.10 42.24
N GLN A 317 -47.87 -30.08 41.97
CA GLN A 317 -49.11 -29.81 42.72
C GLN A 317 -50.28 -30.75 42.37
N THR A 318 -50.27 -31.39 41.19
CA THR A 318 -51.30 -32.36 40.78
C THR A 318 -51.04 -33.78 41.30
N LYS A 319 -49.90 -34.02 41.96
CA LYS A 319 -49.52 -35.32 42.55
C LYS A 319 -49.60 -35.35 44.09
N SER A 320 -50.01 -34.25 44.73
CA SER A 320 -50.37 -34.18 46.16
C SER A 320 -51.88 -34.17 46.32
#